data_AF-A0A957U9G0-F1
#
_entry.id   AF-A0A957U9G0-F1
#
_cell.length_a   1.000
_cell.length_b   1.000
_cell.length_c   1.000
_cell.angle_alpha   90.00
_cell.angle_beta   90.00
_cell.angle_gamma   90.00
#
_symmetry.space_group_name_H-M   'P 1'
#
loop_
_entity.id
_entity.type
_entity.pdbx_description
1 polymer ?
#
loop_
_entity_poly.entity_id
_entity_poly.type
_entity_poly.pdbx_seq_one_letter_code
_entity_poly.pdbx_strand_id
1 'polypeptide(L)'
;LTFAAGRVEIAGAPAGKQVANRVSVEFAGADANSRPHGIDPQRSVVHRYAGADAEQWRSDSQAFAGVRYDALYPGVALDYGGAGSRLKGTYTVAPDADPAQIRWRYAGADEASIDRSSGDLHSRLGDALLVERAPIAWQEPGTQRRPVATSTALAPLSRSIFRERPDSSRAIMAAVTATRDSHRRGRKREHLPGR
;
A
#
# COMPACT_ATOMS: atom_id res chain seq x y z
N LEU A 1 -9.49 5.29 -5.40
CA LEU A 1 -8.38 4.35 -5.70
C LEU A 1 -8.55 3.83 -7.12
N THR A 2 -7.46 3.52 -7.81
CA THR A 2 -7.47 2.81 -9.09
C THR A 2 -6.48 1.66 -8.96
N PHE A 3 -6.86 0.46 -9.40
CA PHE A 3 -6.01 -0.74 -9.34
C PHE A 3 -5.72 -1.19 -10.78
N ALA A 4 -4.47 -1.55 -11.04
CA ALA A 4 -3.99 -2.00 -12.35
C ALA A 4 -2.95 -3.11 -12.17
N ALA A 5 -2.54 -3.76 -13.26
CA ALA A 5 -1.49 -4.77 -13.20
C ALA A 5 -0.20 -4.16 -12.61
N GLY A 6 0.26 -4.71 -11.49
CA GLY A 6 1.47 -4.26 -10.79
C GLY A 6 1.42 -2.84 -10.19
N ARG A 7 0.26 -2.16 -10.16
CA ARG A 7 0.16 -0.77 -9.66
C ARG A 7 -1.16 -0.49 -8.95
N VAL A 8 -1.08 0.22 -7.82
CA VAL A 8 -2.22 0.82 -7.12
C VAL A 8 -2.06 2.33 -7.09
N GLU A 9 -3.06 3.07 -7.56
CA GLU A 9 -3.08 4.53 -7.50
C GLU A 9 -4.01 5.02 -6.40
N ILE A 10 -3.42 5.79 -5.48
CA ILE A 10 -4.09 6.47 -4.37
C ILE A 10 -4.28 7.93 -4.78
N ALA A 11 -5.47 8.24 -5.26
CA ALA A 11 -5.86 9.62 -5.52
C ALA A 11 -6.01 10.37 -4.19
N GLY A 12 -5.18 11.38 -3.97
CA GLY A 12 -5.43 12.41 -2.95
C GLY A 12 -6.49 13.39 -3.45
N ALA A 13 -7.45 13.75 -2.60
CA ALA A 13 -8.42 14.81 -2.89
C ALA A 13 -7.70 16.17 -3.12
N PRO A 14 -8.24 17.07 -3.95
CA PRO A 14 -7.60 18.34 -4.25
C PRO A 14 -7.66 19.27 -3.03
N ALA A 15 -6.51 19.58 -2.44
CA ALA A 15 -6.32 20.87 -1.78
C ALA A 15 -5.82 21.85 -2.85
N GLY A 16 -6.34 23.08 -2.83
CA GLY A 16 -6.32 24.01 -3.97
C GLY A 16 -4.96 24.28 -4.61
N LYS A 17 -5.02 24.70 -5.90
CA LYS A 17 -3.93 25.17 -6.79
C LYS A 17 -2.53 24.65 -6.42
N GLN A 18 -2.17 23.49 -6.99
CA GLN A 18 -0.86 23.04 -7.50
C GLN A 18 -0.68 21.53 -7.21
N VAL A 19 -0.85 20.73 -8.27
CA VAL A 19 -0.63 19.28 -8.43
C VAL A 19 -1.36 18.37 -7.42
N ALA A 20 -2.35 17.62 -7.90
CA ALA A 20 -2.87 16.48 -7.18
C ALA A 20 -1.71 15.48 -6.94
N ASN A 21 -1.17 15.42 -5.72
CA ASN A 21 -0.20 14.38 -5.36
C ASN A 21 -0.90 13.01 -5.41
N ARG A 22 -0.95 12.43 -6.61
CA ARG A 22 -1.29 11.03 -6.84
C ARG A 22 -0.12 10.21 -6.30
N VAL A 23 -0.36 9.51 -5.21
CA VAL A 23 0.58 8.54 -4.70
C VAL A 23 0.28 7.24 -5.41
N SER A 24 1.27 6.60 -6.03
CA SER A 24 1.06 5.26 -6.57
C SER A 24 2.01 4.26 -5.91
N VAL A 25 1.48 3.10 -5.57
CA VAL A 25 2.25 1.93 -5.16
C VAL A 25 2.54 1.14 -6.41
N GLU A 26 3.81 0.87 -6.68
CA GLU A 26 4.25 0.02 -7.78
C GLU A 26 4.93 -1.21 -7.23
N PHE A 27 4.48 -2.39 -7.65
CA PHE A 27 5.03 -3.67 -7.22
C PHE A 27 6.18 -4.08 -8.15
N ALA A 28 7.40 -3.97 -7.65
CA ALA A 28 8.62 -4.15 -8.43
C ALA A 28 8.89 -5.63 -8.71
N GLY A 29 8.78 -6.02 -9.99
CA GLY A 29 8.92 -7.40 -10.43
C GLY A 29 7.65 -8.23 -10.28
N ALA A 30 6.49 -7.59 -10.09
CA ALA A 30 5.21 -8.27 -10.16
C ALA A 30 4.94 -8.84 -11.55
N ASP A 31 4.13 -9.89 -11.63
CA ASP A 31 3.70 -10.47 -12.89
C ASP A 31 2.86 -9.44 -13.68
N ALA A 32 3.28 -9.14 -14.91
CA ALA A 32 2.61 -8.19 -15.79
C ALA A 32 1.17 -8.62 -16.17
N ASN A 33 0.87 -9.91 -16.06
CA ASN A 33 -0.46 -10.48 -16.29
C ASN A 33 -1.32 -10.52 -15.03
N SER A 34 -0.79 -10.13 -13.87
CA SER A 34 -1.55 -10.10 -12.61
C SER A 34 -2.63 -9.03 -12.64
N ARG A 35 -3.86 -9.43 -12.95
CA ARG A 35 -5.01 -8.54 -13.04
C ARG A 35 -5.73 -8.50 -11.68
N PRO A 36 -5.94 -7.31 -11.08
CA PRO A 36 -6.72 -7.22 -9.87
C PRO A 36 -8.21 -7.46 -10.13
N HIS A 37 -8.91 -8.03 -9.17
CA HIS A 37 -10.37 -8.13 -9.16
C HIS A 37 -10.94 -7.71 -7.80
N GLY A 38 -12.19 -7.23 -7.78
CA GLY A 38 -12.86 -6.81 -6.54
C GLY A 38 -13.26 -8.02 -5.70
N ILE A 39 -13.07 -7.91 -4.38
CA ILE A 39 -13.52 -8.90 -3.38
C ILE A 39 -14.45 -8.24 -2.36
N ASP A 40 -15.29 -9.06 -1.71
CA ASP A 40 -16.28 -8.60 -0.72
C ASP A 40 -17.21 -7.50 -1.26
N PRO A 41 -18.11 -7.83 -2.22
CA PRO A 41 -19.04 -6.87 -2.80
C PRO A 41 -19.93 -6.25 -1.71
N GLN A 42 -20.06 -4.93 -1.75
CA GLN A 42 -20.84 -4.16 -0.79
C GLN A 42 -22.25 -3.90 -1.32
N ARG A 43 -23.20 -3.63 -0.42
CA ARG A 43 -24.56 -3.24 -0.86
C ARG A 43 -24.58 -1.87 -1.55
N SER A 44 -23.56 -1.05 -1.31
CA SER A 44 -23.40 0.27 -1.89
C SER A 44 -22.95 0.19 -3.35
N VAL A 45 -23.40 1.14 -4.16
CA VAL A 45 -22.87 1.40 -5.50
C VAL A 45 -22.06 2.69 -5.50
N VAL A 46 -21.04 2.78 -6.35
CA VAL A 46 -20.19 3.96 -6.49
C VAL A 46 -20.47 4.60 -7.84
N HIS A 47 -20.66 5.92 -7.80
CA HIS A 47 -20.64 6.77 -8.99
C HIS A 47 -19.33 7.56 -8.99
N ARG A 48 -18.53 7.38 -10.04
CA ARG A 48 -17.24 8.04 -10.22
C ARG A 48 -17.33 9.02 -11.38
N TYR A 49 -17.35 10.30 -11.05
CA TYR A 49 -17.31 11.39 -12.01
C TYR A 49 -15.88 11.96 -12.02
N ALA A 50 -15.09 11.58 -13.02
CA ALA A 50 -13.69 11.98 -13.12
C ALA A 50 -13.51 13.00 -14.25
N GLY A 51 -13.20 14.25 -13.91
CA GLY A 51 -12.96 15.32 -14.90
C GLY A 51 -14.25 15.88 -15.52
N ALA A 52 -14.06 16.79 -16.48
CA ALA A 52 -15.16 17.46 -17.20
C ALA A 52 -15.73 16.62 -18.36
N ASP A 53 -15.06 15.53 -18.71
CA ASP A 53 -15.46 14.63 -19.79
C ASP A 53 -16.43 13.57 -19.25
N ALA A 54 -17.68 13.66 -19.71
CA ALA A 54 -18.75 12.75 -19.29
C ALA A 54 -18.55 11.31 -19.77
N GLU A 55 -17.74 11.06 -20.81
CA GLU A 55 -17.41 9.69 -21.24
C GLU A 55 -16.52 8.95 -20.22
N GLN A 56 -15.82 9.70 -19.36
CA GLN A 56 -14.99 9.14 -18.28
C GLN A 56 -15.80 8.87 -17.00
N TRP A 57 -17.07 9.25 -16.98
CA TRP A 57 -17.94 9.02 -15.85
C TRP A 57 -18.38 7.57 -15.81
N ARG A 58 -18.39 6.98 -14.61
CA ARG A 58 -18.88 5.63 -14.36
C ARG A 58 -19.95 5.69 -13.28
N SER A 59 -21.19 5.43 -13.62
CA SER A 59 -22.29 5.29 -12.65
C SER A 59 -22.52 3.82 -12.30
N ASP A 60 -23.24 3.57 -11.20
CA ASP A 60 -23.80 2.26 -10.84
C ASP A 60 -22.78 1.12 -10.75
N SER A 61 -21.53 1.47 -10.41
CA SER A 61 -20.47 0.49 -10.30
C SER A 61 -20.53 -0.19 -8.94
N GLN A 62 -20.57 -1.52 -8.94
CA GLN A 62 -20.52 -2.34 -7.73
C GLN A 62 -19.34 -1.93 -6.85
N ALA A 63 -19.61 -1.58 -5.58
CA ALA A 63 -18.55 -1.30 -4.62
C ALA A 63 -18.00 -2.62 -4.05
N PHE A 64 -16.71 -2.66 -3.76
CA PHE A 64 -16.02 -3.79 -3.15
C PHE A 64 -15.24 -3.29 -1.93
N ALA A 65 -15.18 -4.08 -0.85
CA ALA A 65 -14.40 -3.71 0.34
C ALA A 65 -12.89 -3.95 0.17
N GLY A 66 -12.50 -4.75 -0.83
CA GLY A 66 -11.11 -5.00 -1.16
C GLY A 66 -10.89 -5.33 -2.62
N VAL A 67 -9.63 -5.51 -2.96
CA VAL A 67 -9.15 -5.94 -4.26
C VAL A 67 -8.14 -7.06 -4.05
N ARG A 68 -8.20 -8.09 -4.88
CA ARG A 68 -7.30 -9.22 -4.86
C ARG A 68 -6.46 -9.32 -6.12
N TYR A 69 -5.18 -9.62 -5.95
CA TYR A 69 -4.30 -10.16 -6.97
C TYR A 69 -4.03 -11.62 -6.63
N ASP A 70 -4.49 -12.57 -7.44
CA ASP A 70 -4.32 -14.01 -7.15
C ASP A 70 -2.87 -14.47 -7.23
N ALA A 71 -2.09 -13.84 -8.11
CA ALA A 71 -0.68 -14.12 -8.33
C ALA A 71 0.04 -12.80 -8.63
N LEU A 72 0.30 -11.99 -7.61
CA LEU A 72 1.06 -10.75 -7.76
C LEU A 72 2.53 -11.06 -8.09
N TYR A 73 3.08 -12.09 -7.45
CA TYR A 73 4.36 -12.73 -7.78
C TYR A 73 4.13 -14.25 -7.90
N PRO A 74 5.06 -15.02 -8.50
CA PRO A 74 4.98 -16.48 -8.49
C PRO A 74 4.77 -17.03 -7.07
N GLY A 75 3.60 -17.64 -6.83
CA GLY A 75 3.23 -18.18 -5.52
C GLY A 75 2.88 -17.14 -4.45
N VAL A 76 2.67 -15.87 -4.80
CA VAL A 76 2.28 -14.82 -3.85
C VAL A 76 1.01 -14.11 -4.30
N ALA A 77 -0.07 -14.25 -3.52
CA ALA A 77 -1.29 -13.47 -3.68
C ALA A 77 -1.25 -12.20 -2.81
N LEU A 78 -2.02 -11.18 -3.18
CA LEU A 78 -2.19 -9.95 -2.41
C LEU A 78 -3.68 -9.59 -2.30
N ASP A 79 -4.18 -9.51 -1.08
CA ASP A 79 -5.45 -8.87 -0.77
C ASP A 79 -5.19 -7.46 -0.26
N TYR A 80 -5.77 -6.47 -0.92
CA TYR A 80 -5.63 -5.06 -0.61
C TYR A 80 -7.00 -4.50 -0.21
N GLY A 81 -7.13 -4.03 1.02
CA GLY A 81 -8.39 -3.50 1.55
C GLY A 81 -8.15 -2.34 2.50
N GLY A 82 -9.20 -1.63 2.89
CA GLY A 82 -9.02 -0.50 3.79
C GLY A 82 -10.31 0.22 4.17
N ALA A 83 -10.23 0.97 5.26
CA ALA A 83 -11.29 1.84 5.74
C ALA A 83 -10.72 3.25 5.95
N GLY A 84 -11.39 4.27 5.41
CA GLY A 84 -10.96 5.66 5.52
C GLY A 84 -9.61 5.92 4.84
N SER A 85 -8.66 6.51 5.57
CA SER A 85 -7.31 6.84 5.09
C SER A 85 -6.27 5.73 5.29
N ARG A 86 -6.70 4.54 5.75
CA ARG A 86 -5.82 3.40 6.03
C ARG A 86 -6.00 2.34 4.97
N LEU A 87 -4.89 1.95 4.36
CA LEU A 87 -4.82 0.85 3.41
C LEU A 87 -3.99 -0.27 4.03
N LYS A 88 -4.48 -1.50 3.87
CA LYS A 88 -3.84 -2.70 4.35
C LYS A 88 -3.65 -3.68 3.19
N GLY A 89 -2.40 -4.05 2.96
CA GLY A 89 -2.04 -5.18 2.10
C GLY A 89 -1.81 -6.42 2.96
N THR A 90 -2.42 -7.54 2.57
CA THR A 90 -2.14 -8.86 3.13
C THR A 90 -1.61 -9.75 2.02
N TYR A 91 -0.34 -10.13 2.12
CA TYR A 91 0.30 -11.06 1.20
C TYR A 91 0.13 -12.49 1.71
N THR A 92 -0.31 -13.37 0.83
CA THR A 92 -0.31 -14.82 1.06
C THR A 92 0.80 -15.43 0.23
N VAL A 93 1.87 -15.86 0.87
CA VAL A 93 3.00 -16.56 0.25
C VAL A 93 2.70 -18.05 0.34
N ALA A 94 2.61 -18.74 -0.80
CA ALA A 94 2.43 -20.19 -0.85
C ALA A 94 3.66 -20.92 -0.27
N PRO A 95 3.52 -22.20 0.12
CA PRO A 95 4.68 -23.06 0.36
C PRO A 95 5.72 -22.94 -0.77
N ASP A 96 6.99 -22.92 -0.41
CA ASP A 96 8.17 -22.86 -1.26
C ASP A 96 8.33 -21.60 -2.12
N ALA A 97 7.36 -20.68 -2.09
CA ALA A 97 7.47 -19.39 -2.75
C ALA A 97 8.47 -18.49 -2.00
N ASP A 98 9.26 -17.71 -2.75
CA ASP A 98 10.27 -16.84 -2.18
C ASP A 98 9.64 -15.51 -1.71
N PRO A 99 9.52 -15.27 -0.39
CA PRO A 99 8.94 -14.03 0.11
C PRO A 99 9.83 -12.81 -0.17
N ALA A 100 11.10 -13.00 -0.57
CA ALA A 100 11.98 -11.91 -0.95
C ALA A 100 11.60 -11.27 -2.30
N GLN A 101 10.67 -11.85 -3.05
CA GLN A 101 10.13 -11.25 -4.27
C GLN A 101 9.27 -10.03 -3.98
N ILE A 102 8.65 -9.97 -2.79
CA ILE A 102 7.73 -8.90 -2.42
C ILE A 102 8.51 -7.59 -2.26
N ARG A 103 8.33 -6.69 -3.24
CA ARG A 103 8.99 -5.39 -3.28
C ARG A 103 8.04 -4.35 -3.84
N TRP A 104 7.94 -3.20 -3.20
CA TRP A 104 7.13 -2.10 -3.72
C TRP A 104 7.88 -0.78 -3.62
N ARG A 105 7.42 0.20 -4.37
CA ARG A 105 7.83 1.59 -4.24
C ARG A 105 6.63 2.52 -4.27
N TYR A 106 6.74 3.63 -3.55
CA TYR A 106 5.81 4.74 -3.65
C TYR A 106 6.31 5.71 -4.72
N ALA A 107 5.70 5.69 -5.91
CA ALA A 107 6.04 6.65 -6.95
C ALA A 107 5.58 8.06 -6.53
N GLY A 108 6.47 9.04 -6.67
CA GLY A 108 6.28 10.40 -6.16
C GLY A 108 6.80 10.60 -4.73
N ALA A 109 7.43 9.61 -4.11
CA ALA A 109 8.17 9.81 -2.87
C ALA A 109 9.57 10.38 -3.16
N ASP A 110 9.89 11.49 -2.50
CA ASP A 110 11.19 12.16 -2.61
C ASP A 110 12.26 11.49 -1.72
N GLU A 111 11.81 10.87 -0.63
CA GLU A 111 12.67 10.24 0.37
C GLU A 111 11.93 9.07 1.02
N ALA A 112 12.68 8.02 1.37
CA ALA A 112 12.21 6.92 2.20
C ALA A 112 13.24 6.61 3.29
N SER A 113 12.79 6.42 4.52
CA SER A 113 13.61 6.05 5.67
C SER A 113 12.91 4.99 6.52
N ILE A 114 13.68 4.18 7.25
CA ILE A 114 13.14 3.21 8.22
C ILE A 114 13.40 3.76 9.61
N ASP A 115 12.35 3.84 10.42
CA ASP A 115 12.49 4.12 11.85
C ASP A 115 13.16 2.92 12.53
N ARG A 116 14.33 3.15 13.14
CA ARG A 116 15.12 2.07 13.73
C ARG A 116 14.50 1.47 14.99
N SER A 117 13.58 2.18 15.63
CA SER A 117 12.93 1.74 16.87
C SER A 117 11.67 0.92 16.60
N SER A 118 10.86 1.34 15.63
CA SER A 118 9.60 0.66 15.29
C SER A 118 9.69 -0.27 14.09
N GLY A 119 10.66 -0.07 13.19
CA GLY A 119 10.74 -0.76 11.90
C GLY A 119 9.77 -0.22 10.84
N ASP A 120 9.09 0.88 11.15
CA ASP A 120 8.15 1.53 10.23
C ASP A 120 8.89 2.18 9.07
N LEU A 121 8.30 2.10 7.87
CA LEU A 121 8.76 2.79 6.69
C LEU A 121 8.09 4.17 6.59
N HIS A 122 8.91 5.20 6.58
CA HIS A 122 8.52 6.59 6.38
C HIS A 122 8.83 7.00 4.95
N SER A 123 7.80 7.33 4.16
CA SER A 123 7.95 7.84 2.79
C SER A 123 7.43 9.27 2.70
N ARG A 124 8.29 10.21 2.28
CA ARG A 124 7.94 11.63 2.15
C ARG A 124 7.49 11.93 0.72
N LEU A 125 6.30 12.52 0.59
CA LEU A 125 5.67 12.86 -0.70
C LEU A 125 5.31 14.36 -0.70
N GLY A 126 6.27 15.21 -1.07
CA GLY A 126 6.17 16.65 -0.85
C GLY A 126 6.01 16.97 0.65
N ASP A 127 4.92 17.64 1.02
CA ASP A 127 4.60 18.00 2.41
C ASP A 127 3.90 16.88 3.21
N ALA A 128 3.59 15.74 2.58
CA ALA A 128 2.92 14.62 3.24
C ALA A 128 3.92 13.55 3.69
N LEU A 129 3.63 12.92 4.84
CA LEU A 129 4.33 11.73 5.31
C LEU A 129 3.40 10.52 5.21
N LEU A 130 3.84 9.50 4.49
CA LEU A 130 3.22 8.20 4.50
C LEU A 130 3.99 7.30 5.45
N VAL A 131 3.29 6.75 6.45
CA VAL A 131 3.85 5.83 7.42
C VAL A 131 3.28 4.45 7.16
N GLU A 132 4.16 3.51 6.87
CA GLU A 132 3.84 2.11 6.72
C GLU A 132 4.40 1.33 7.90
N ARG A 133 3.52 0.64 8.60
CA ARG A 133 3.88 -0.09 9.81
C ARG A 133 4.79 -1.26 9.46
N ALA A 134 5.74 -1.53 10.35
CA ALA A 134 6.56 -2.73 10.26
C ALA A 134 5.68 -3.96 9.96
N PRO A 135 6.08 -4.80 9.01
CA PRO A 135 5.31 -5.96 8.63
C PRO A 135 5.15 -6.90 9.81
N ILE A 136 4.01 -7.56 9.86
CA ILE A 136 3.79 -8.68 10.78
C ILE A 136 3.54 -9.89 9.90
N ALA A 137 4.27 -10.98 10.17
CA ALA A 137 4.02 -12.24 9.49
C ALA A 137 3.80 -13.41 10.45
N TRP A 138 3.02 -14.36 9.97
CA TRP A 138 2.73 -15.59 10.69
C TRP A 138 2.44 -16.73 9.71
N GLN A 139 2.62 -17.95 10.21
CA GLN A 139 2.11 -19.17 9.61
C GLN A 139 0.87 -19.62 10.37
N GLU A 140 -0.05 -20.30 9.68
CA GLU A 140 -1.25 -20.89 10.28
C GLU A 140 -1.23 -22.42 10.14
N PRO A 141 -0.34 -23.15 10.85
CA PRO A 141 -0.42 -24.61 10.91
C PRO A 141 -1.65 -25.05 11.72
N GLY A 142 -2.69 -25.50 11.02
CA GLY A 142 -3.97 -25.88 11.64
C GLY A 142 -4.70 -24.65 12.17
N THR A 143 -4.99 -24.59 13.47
CA THR A 143 -5.73 -23.48 14.10
C THR A 143 -4.85 -22.48 14.85
N GLN A 144 -3.53 -22.68 14.89
CA GLN A 144 -2.62 -21.84 15.67
C GLN A 144 -1.81 -20.90 14.77
N ARG A 145 -1.74 -19.61 15.14
CA ARG A 145 -0.82 -18.65 14.51
C ARG A 145 0.57 -18.77 15.11
N ARG A 146 1.56 -19.04 14.27
CA ARG A 146 2.99 -19.02 14.63
C ARG A 146 3.66 -17.79 14.02
N PRO A 147 4.16 -16.84 14.83
CA PRO A 147 4.87 -15.67 14.32
C PRO A 147 6.10 -16.08 13.49
N VAL A 148 6.39 -15.30 12.44
CA VAL A 148 7.60 -15.41 11.63
C VAL A 148 8.34 -14.08 11.71
N ALA A 149 9.65 -14.12 11.96
CA ALA A 149 10.47 -12.92 12.02
C ALA A 149 10.49 -12.19 10.66
N THR A 150 10.16 -10.90 10.68
CA THR A 150 10.17 -10.04 9.50
C THR A 150 10.86 -8.72 9.80
N SER A 151 11.33 -8.06 8.75
CA SER A 151 12.02 -6.79 8.85
C SER A 151 11.91 -6.01 7.56
N THR A 152 11.50 -4.75 7.63
CA THR A 152 11.57 -3.84 6.49
C THR A 152 13.03 -3.55 6.12
N ALA A 153 13.34 -3.46 4.83
CA ALA A 153 14.65 -3.03 4.34
C ALA A 153 14.47 -2.04 3.19
N LEU A 154 15.32 -1.00 3.16
CA LEU A 154 15.44 -0.14 2.00
C LEU A 154 16.43 -0.76 1.03
N ALA A 155 15.98 -0.94 -0.20
CA ALA A 155 16.77 -1.51 -1.25
C ALA A 155 17.34 -0.39 -2.15
N PRO A 156 18.67 -0.18 -2.21
CA PRO A 156 19.27 0.58 -3.30
C PRO A 156 19.30 -0.32 -4.54
N LEU A 157 18.12 -0.64 -5.08
CA LEU A 157 17.85 -1.83 -5.90
C LEU A 157 18.27 -3.14 -5.18
N SER A 158 17.27 -3.93 -4.78
CA SER A 158 17.37 -5.31 -4.24
C SER A 158 17.71 -5.51 -2.74
N ARG A 159 16.69 -5.72 -1.89
CA ARG A 159 16.51 -6.85 -0.93
C ARG A 159 15.36 -6.58 0.06
N SER A 160 14.71 -7.67 0.49
CA SER A 160 13.34 -7.72 1.02
C SER A 160 13.26 -8.32 2.44
N ILE A 161 12.05 -8.71 2.86
CA ILE A 161 11.42 -8.35 4.15
C ILE A 161 11.48 -9.43 5.25
N PHE A 162 12.27 -10.49 5.05
CA PHE A 162 12.28 -11.67 5.92
C PHE A 162 13.72 -12.05 6.29
N ARG A 163 13.97 -12.27 7.60
CA ARG A 163 15.32 -12.56 8.12
C ARG A 163 15.54 -14.02 8.49
N GLU A 164 14.48 -14.75 8.83
CA GLU A 164 14.53 -16.19 9.10
C GLU A 164 13.90 -16.97 7.95
N ARG A 165 14.49 -18.12 7.58
CA ARG A 165 13.90 -19.02 6.59
C ARG A 165 12.66 -19.66 7.21
N PRO A 166 11.45 -19.30 6.76
CA PRO A 166 10.23 -19.93 7.25
C PRO A 166 10.25 -21.40 6.85
N ASP A 167 9.45 -22.23 7.53
CA ASP A 167 9.20 -23.59 7.05
C ASP A 167 8.61 -23.51 5.63
N SER A 168 9.42 -23.90 4.63
CA SER A 168 9.10 -23.82 3.21
C SER A 168 7.84 -24.58 2.87
N SER A 169 7.48 -25.61 3.64
CA SER A 169 6.28 -26.42 3.38
C SER A 169 4.96 -25.70 3.71
N ARG A 170 4.99 -24.45 4.17
CA ARG A 170 3.82 -23.74 4.72
C ARG A 170 3.69 -22.31 4.22
N ALA A 171 2.44 -21.90 4.03
CA ALA A 171 2.13 -20.55 3.62
C ALA A 171 2.49 -19.50 4.70
N ILE A 172 2.99 -18.35 4.26
CA ILE A 172 3.32 -17.21 5.12
C ILE A 172 2.36 -16.08 4.80
N MET A 173 1.67 -15.59 5.82
CA MET A 173 0.83 -14.41 5.72
C MET A 173 1.64 -13.21 6.17
N ALA A 174 1.70 -12.13 5.38
CA ALA A 174 2.36 -10.89 5.76
C ALA A 174 1.40 -9.71 5.61
N ALA A 175 1.17 -8.97 6.69
CA ALA A 175 0.32 -7.80 6.69
C ALA A 175 1.14 -6.51 6.78
N VAL A 176 0.81 -5.56 5.92
CA VAL A 176 1.42 -4.23 5.86
C VAL A 176 0.30 -3.20 5.90
N THR A 177 0.39 -2.22 6.80
CA THR A 177 -0.63 -1.16 6.93
C THR A 177 0.01 0.20 6.71
N ALA A 178 -0.51 0.94 5.72
CA ALA A 178 -0.10 2.30 5.42
C ALA A 178 -1.15 3.31 5.92
N THR A 179 -0.67 4.36 6.59
CA THR A 179 -1.47 5.50 7.02
C THR A 179 -0.83 6.78 6.54
N ARG A 180 -1.62 7.69 5.99
CA ARG A 180 -1.17 9.04 5.64
C ARG A 180 -1.30 9.96 6.85
N ASP A 181 -0.20 10.56 7.29
CA ASP A 181 -0.22 11.65 8.26
C ASP A 181 -0.16 13.00 7.53
N SER A 182 -1.01 13.93 7.93
CA SER A 182 -1.09 15.28 7.36
C SER A 182 -0.72 16.29 8.43
N HIS A 183 0.57 16.60 8.55
CA HIS A 183 1.02 17.71 9.38
C HIS A 183 0.83 19.04 8.62
N ARG A 184 -0.16 19.84 9.03
CA ARG A 184 -0.21 21.26 8.62
C ARG A 184 0.93 21.99 9.32
N ARG A 185 1.99 22.37 8.60
CA ARG A 185 2.90 23.42 9.10
C ARG A 185 2.10 24.70 9.28
N GLY A 186 1.91 25.11 10.53
CA GLY A 186 1.29 26.39 10.86
C GLY A 186 2.09 27.53 10.23
N ARG A 187 1.42 28.35 9.40
CA ARG A 187 1.96 29.65 9.02
C ARG A 187 2.13 30.48 10.29
N LYS A 188 3.37 30.73 10.71
CA LYS A 188 3.67 31.84 11.62
C LYS A 188 3.17 33.12 10.94
N ARG A 189 2.13 33.74 11.49
CA ARG A 189 1.80 35.13 11.19
C ARG A 189 2.83 35.97 11.93
N GLU A 190 3.79 36.51 11.18
CA GLU A 190 4.70 37.53 11.66
C GLU A 190 3.88 38.81 11.85
N HIS A 191 3.71 39.22 13.11
CA HIS A 191 3.04 40.45 13.50
C HIS A 191 4.10 41.54 13.58
N LEU A 192 4.11 42.45 12.59
CA LEU A 192 4.90 43.68 12.64
C LEU A 192 4.33 44.61 13.72
N PRO A 193 5.16 45.24 14.58
CA PRO A 193 4.67 46.22 15.54
C PRO A 193 4.39 47.55 14.82
N GLY A 194 3.19 48.09 15.02
CA GLY A 194 2.80 49.43 14.59
C GLY A 194 3.50 50.49 15.45
N ARG A 195 3.93 51.56 14.76
CA ARG A 195 4.40 52.82 15.34
C ARG A 195 3.27 53.59 16.01
#